data_AF-A0A6F8YJB9-F1
#
_entry.id   AF-A0A6F8YJB9-F1
#
_cell.length_a   1.000
_cell.length_b   1.000
_cell.length_c   1.000
_cell.angle_alpha   90.00
_cell.angle_beta   90.00
_cell.angle_gamma   90.00
#
_symmetry.space_group_name_H-M   'P 1'
#
loop_
_entity.id
_entity.type
_entity.pdbx_description
1 polymer ?
#
loop_
_entity_poly.entity_id
_entity_poly.type
_entity_poly.pdbx_seq_one_letter_code
_entity_poly.pdbx_strand_id
1 'polypeptide(L)' 'MPTPRHGLGVIAMGTTLFTFAGGPRPGLHVADSTESIDLAALGSC' A
#
# COMPACT_ATOMS: atom_id res chain seq x y z
N MET A 1 -5.56 -1.52 0.54
CA MET A 1 -4.51 -2.34 -0.08
C MET A 1 -4.79 -3.80 0.22
N PRO A 2 -4.86 -4.66 -0.80
CA PRO A 2 -5.41 -6.01 -0.63
C PRO A 2 -4.47 -6.95 0.13
N THR A 3 -3.15 -6.72 0.08
CA THR A 3 -2.18 -7.54 0.83
C THR A 3 -1.91 -6.96 2.22
N PRO A 4 -2.28 -7.64 3.32
CA PRO A 4 -1.96 -7.17 4.67
C PRO A 4 -0.45 -7.24 4.92
N ARG A 5 0.14 -6.13 5.38
CA ARG A 5 1.54 -6.07 5.78
C ARG A 5 1.78 -4.98 6.82
N HIS A 6 2.81 -5.15 7.64
CA HIS A 6 3.31 -4.15 8.60
C HIS A 6 4.61 -3.52 8.08
N GLY A 7 5.01 -2.38 8.67
CA GLY A 7 6.29 -1.73 8.34
C GLY A 7 6.41 -1.22 6.90
N LEU A 8 5.28 -0.90 6.25
CA LEU A 8 5.24 -0.36 4.89
C LEU A 8 5.34 1.17 4.86
N GLY A 9 5.83 1.71 3.75
CA GLY A 9 5.75 3.14 3.44
C GLY A 9 4.51 3.45 2.59
N VAL A 10 3.94 4.65 2.75
CA VAL A 10 2.78 5.12 1.99
C VAL A 10 3.02 6.52 1.46
N ILE A 11 2.65 6.76 0.20
CA ILE A 11 2.58 8.10 -0.38
C ILE A 11 1.30 8.25 -1.22
N ALA A 12 0.73 9.45 -1.20
CA ALA A 12 -0.29 9.86 -2.15
C ALA A 12 0.35 10.69 -3.27
N MET A 13 0.02 10.38 -4.52
CA MET A 13 0.32 11.22 -5.69
C MET A 13 -0.95 11.43 -6.49
N GLY A 14 -1.45 12.68 -6.51
CA GLY A 14 -2.77 12.97 -7.06
C GLY A 14 -3.85 12.21 -6.30
N THR A 15 -4.67 11.44 -7.01
CA THR A 15 -5.75 10.61 -6.45
C THR A 15 -5.30 9.19 -6.13
N THR A 16 -4.05 8.82 -6.44
CA THR A 16 -3.55 7.46 -6.25
C THR A 16 -2.72 7.35 -4.98
N LEU A 17 -3.05 6.35 -4.17
CA LEU A 17 -2.31 5.99 -2.97
C LEU A 17 -1.45 4.75 -3.26
N PHE A 18 -0.14 4.88 -3.06
CA PHE A 18 0.84 3.83 -3.27
C PHE A 18 1.36 3.33 -1.93
N THR A 19 1.63 2.03 -1.83
CA THR A 19 2.40 1.52 -0.70
C THR A 19 3.54 0.62 -1.13
N PHE A 20 4.64 0.72 -0.40
CA PHE A 20 5.92 0.09 -0.71
C PHE A 20 6.36 -0.80 0.45
N ALA A 21 7.09 -1.87 0.12
CA ALA A 21 7.73 -2.73 1.10
C ALA A 21 6.75 -3.27 2.15
N GLY A 22 7.25 -3.54 3.36
CA GLY A 22 6.50 -4.14 4.45
C GLY A 22 6.32 -5.66 4.31
N GLY A 23 6.01 -6.33 5.41
CA GLY A 23 5.93 -7.79 5.47
C GLY A 23 4.62 -8.31 6.04
N PRO A 24 4.11 -9.48 5.59
CA PRO A 24 2.98 -10.15 6.23
C PRO A 24 3.35 -10.83 7.55
N ARG A 25 4.65 -11.00 7.84
CA ARG A 25 5.19 -11.67 9.03
C ARG A 25 6.25 -10.80 9.72
N PRO A 26 6.29 -10.76 11.06
CA PRO A 26 7.36 -10.06 11.79
C PRO A 26 8.75 -10.64 11.48
N GLY A 27 9.81 -9.84 11.64
CA GLY A 27 11.19 -10.30 11.46
C GLY A 27 11.82 -9.95 10.11
N LEU A 28 11.63 -8.71 9.63
CA LEU A 28 12.22 -8.20 8.38
C LEU A 28 11.85 -8.98 7.11
N HIS A 29 10.66 -9.58 7.08
CA HIS A 29 10.08 -10.00 5.80
C HIS A 29 9.66 -8.74 5.02
N VAL A 30 10.19 -8.56 3.82
CA VAL A 30 9.91 -7.39 2.99
C VAL A 30 9.33 -7.84 1.65
N ALA A 31 8.15 -7.31 1.31
CA ALA A 31 7.51 -7.52 0.02
C ALA A 31 8.21 -6.69 -1.06
N ASP A 32 8.45 -7.31 -2.20
CA ASP A 32 8.99 -6.65 -3.41
C ASP A 32 7.86 -6.09 -4.31
N SER A 33 6.63 -6.07 -3.80
CA SER A 33 5.46 -5.58 -4.52
C SER A 33 5.09 -4.17 -4.07
N THR A 34 4.98 -3.26 -5.03
CA THR A 34 4.21 -2.02 -4.87
C THR A 34 2.77 -2.31 -5.26
N GLU A 35 1.80 -1.89 -4.46
CA GLU A 35 0.39 -1.90 -4.89
C GLU A 35 -0.18 -0.49 -4.72
N SER A 36 -1.24 -0.21 -5.46
CA SER A 36 -1.82 1.12 -5.55
C SER A 36 -3.34 1.05 -5.59
N ILE A 37 -4.00 2.09 -5.07
CA ILE A 37 -5.44 2.29 -5.23
C ILE A 37 -5.72 3.71 -5.68
N ASP A 38 -6.52 3.86 -6.73
CA ASP A 38 -7.05 5.15 -7.14
C ASP A 38 -8.28 5.48 -6.31
N LEU A 39 -8.19 6.55 -5.52
CA LEU A 39 -9.26 7.01 -4.65
C LEU A 39 -10.37 7.69 -5.45
N ALA A 40 -10.09 8.22 -6.65
CA ALA A 40 -11.13 8.80 -7.50
C ALA A 40 -12.13 7.73 -7.98
N ALA A 41 -11.65 6.51 -8.20
CA ALA A 41 -12.48 5.37 -8.57
C ALA A 41 -13.40 4.88 -7.44
N LEU A 42 -13.16 5.30 -6.19
CA LEU A 42 -13.97 4.90 -5.03
C LEU A 42 -15.19 5.81 -4.82
N GLY A 43 -15.28 6.94 -5.54
CA GLY A 43 -16.35 7.92 -5.36
C GLY A 43 -16.27 8.69 -4.04
N SER A 44 -17.10 9.73 -3.89
CA SER A 44 -17.33 10.36 -2.59
C SER A 44 -18.37 9.53 -1.81
N CYS A 45 -18.09 9.23 -0.55
CA CYS A 45 -19.05 8.63 0.38
C CYS A 45 -20.30 9.50 0.58
#